data_AF-A0A013WL98-F1
#
_entry.id   AF-A0A013WL98-F1
#
_cell.length_a   1.000
_cell.length_b   1.000
_cell.length_c   1.000
_cell.angle_alpha   90.00
_cell.angle_beta   90.00
_cell.angle_gamma   90.00
#
_symmetry.space_group_name_H-M   'P 1'
#
loop_
_entity.id
_entity.type
_entity.pdbx_description
1 polymer ?
#
loop_
_entity_poly.entity_id
_entity_poly.type
_entity_poly.pdbx_seq_one_letter_code
_entity_poly.pdbx_strand_id
1 'polypeptide(L)'
;MTMADTISASVTLYVEVLDPQAIWDHAHRAYALAHLDHKIHDEAQPTRLAEELLAEFVSLCGTRKEPDIGDCLRMIFDPGESPPGILIEDSSAEVEGRS
;
A
#
# COMPACT_ATOMS: atom_id res chain seq x y z
N MET A 1 9.02 -32.64 -22.95
CA MET A 1 8.79 -31.50 -22.04
C MET A 1 7.32 -31.17 -22.11
N THR A 2 6.56 -31.58 -21.09
CA THR A 2 5.15 -31.19 -20.92
C THR A 2 5.14 -29.72 -20.52
N MET A 3 4.53 -28.85 -21.33
CA MET A 3 4.25 -27.48 -20.88
C MET A 3 3.29 -27.61 -19.70
N ALA A 4 3.69 -27.06 -18.55
CA ALA A 4 2.80 -27.00 -17.39
C ALA A 4 1.59 -26.14 -17.81
N ASP A 5 0.39 -26.73 -17.80
CA ASP A 5 -0.83 -25.97 -18.03
C ASP A 5 -0.89 -24.85 -16.98
N THR A 6 -0.83 -23.62 -17.45
CA THR A 6 -0.90 -22.44 -16.59
C THR A 6 -2.37 -22.23 -16.22
N ILE A 7 -2.67 -22.21 -14.91
CA ILE A 7 -4.02 -21.93 -14.42
C ILE A 7 -4.08 -20.44 -14.08
N SER A 8 -4.88 -19.69 -14.83
CA SER A 8 -5.16 -18.29 -14.54
C SER A 8 -6.32 -18.17 -13.54
N ALA A 9 -6.16 -17.33 -12.53
CA ALA A 9 -7.20 -17.02 -11.54
C ALA A 9 -7.26 -15.52 -11.30
N SER A 10 -8.47 -14.97 -11.20
CA SER A 10 -8.73 -13.57 -10.88
C SER A 10 -9.64 -13.47 -9.65
N VAL A 11 -9.32 -12.56 -8.73
CA VAL A 11 -10.13 -12.30 -7.54
C VAL A 11 -10.55 -10.84 -7.56
N THR A 12 -11.85 -10.59 -7.41
CA THR A 12 -12.41 -9.24 -7.22
C THR A 12 -12.94 -9.14 -5.80
N LEU A 13 -12.49 -8.13 -5.06
CA LEU A 13 -12.90 -7.87 -3.68
C LEU A 13 -13.76 -6.61 -3.64
N TYR A 14 -14.96 -6.74 -3.08
CA TYR A 14 -15.77 -5.58 -2.70
C TYR A 14 -15.45 -5.23 -1.25
N VAL A 15 -15.09 -3.96 -1.00
CA VAL A 15 -14.65 -3.48 0.31
C VAL A 15 -15.49 -2.27 0.71
N GLU A 16 -16.05 -2.32 1.92
CA GLU A 16 -16.67 -1.15 2.55
C GLU A 16 -15.70 -0.57 3.58
N VAL A 17 -15.37 0.71 3.42
CA VAL A 17 -14.48 1.42 4.36
C VAL A 17 -15.32 2.08 5.44
N LEU A 18 -15.29 1.47 6.63
CA LEU A 18 -16.06 1.92 7.79
C LEU A 18 -15.30 2.92 8.67
N ASP A 19 -13.96 2.90 8.60
CA ASP A 19 -13.07 3.82 9.30
C ASP A 19 -11.92 4.26 8.38
N PRO A 20 -12.09 5.40 7.67
CA PRO A 20 -11.07 5.98 6.80
C PRO A 20 -9.73 6.25 7.49
N GLN A 21 -9.76 6.60 8.79
CA GLN A 21 -8.56 6.96 9.53
C GLN A 21 -7.76 5.73 9.93
N ALA A 22 -8.43 4.64 10.30
CA ALA A 22 -7.77 3.37 10.58
C ALA A 22 -7.08 2.80 9.33
N ILE A 23 -7.68 2.96 8.14
CA ILE A 23 -7.07 2.60 6.86
C ILE A 23 -5.82 3.44 6.60
N TRP A 24 -5.89 4.75 6.79
CA TRP A 24 -4.74 5.65 6.63
C TRP A 24 -3.60 5.29 7.59
N ASP A 25 -3.91 5.04 8.87
CA ASP A 25 -2.93 4.65 9.88
C ASP A 25 -2.24 3.32 9.51
N HIS A 26 -2.99 2.39 8.93
CA HIS A 26 -2.47 1.12 8.46
C HIS A 26 -1.54 1.28 7.25
N ALA A 27 -1.97 2.04 6.23
CA ALA A 27 -1.18 2.34 5.05
C ALA A 27 0.13 3.07 5.40
N HIS A 28 0.08 4.06 6.31
CA HIS A 28 1.26 4.77 6.77
C HIS A 28 2.29 3.82 7.41
N ARG A 29 1.81 2.88 8.24
CA ARG A 29 2.68 1.88 8.88
C ARG A 29 3.35 0.97 7.84
N ALA A 30 2.60 0.52 6.84
CA ALA A 30 3.13 -0.29 5.74
C ALA A 30 4.19 0.48 4.94
N TYR A 31 3.90 1.73 4.58
CA TYR A 31 4.85 2.62 3.90
C TYR A 31 6.14 2.81 4.68
N ALA A 32 6.04 3.15 5.96
CA ALA A 32 7.19 3.39 6.82
C ALA A 32 8.09 2.14 6.89
N LEU A 33 7.50 0.96 7.09
CA LEU A 33 8.27 -0.30 7.18
C LEU A 33 9.05 -0.59 5.89
N ALA A 34 8.46 -0.35 4.71
CA ALA A 34 9.14 -0.57 3.43
C ALA A 34 10.32 0.40 3.19
N HIS A 35 10.27 1.59 3.77
CA HIS A 35 11.28 2.64 3.55
C HIS A 35 12.36 2.70 4.63
N LEU A 36 12.12 2.10 5.81
CA LEU A 36 13.09 2.07 6.90
C LEU A 36 14.38 1.31 6.53
N ASP A 37 14.30 0.25 5.72
CA ASP A 37 15.48 -0.51 5.27
C ASP A 37 16.32 0.25 4.23
N HIS A 38 15.75 1.26 3.56
CA HIS A 38 16.37 1.98 2.44
C HIS A 38 16.94 3.36 2.82
N LYS A 39 16.50 3.95 3.93
CA LYS A 39 17.03 5.24 4.41
C LYS A 39 18.08 5.04 5.50
N ILE A 40 19.24 5.69 5.34
CA ILE A 40 20.28 5.73 6.38
C ILE A 40 19.69 6.48 7.58
N HIS A 41 19.46 5.76 8.68
CA HIS A 41 19.01 6.36 9.93
C HIS A 41 20.13 7.25 10.50
N ASP A 42 19.94 8.57 10.49
CA ASP A 42 20.81 9.50 11.20
C ASP A 42 20.45 9.49 12.70
N GLU A 43 21.27 8.79 13.50
CA GLU A 43 21.08 8.72 14.96
C GLU A 43 21.17 10.09 15.65
N ALA A 44 21.79 11.10 15.02
CA ALA A 44 21.84 12.45 15.57
C ALA A 44 20.51 13.22 15.38
N GLN A 45 19.66 12.80 14.44
CA GLN A 45 18.40 13.45 14.10
C GLN A 45 17.28 12.43 13.78
N PRO A 46 16.89 11.58 14.76
CA PRO A 46 15.93 10.50 14.53
C PRO A 46 14.53 10.99 14.11
N THR A 47 14.14 12.22 14.47
CA THR A 47 12.83 12.80 14.13
C THR A 47 12.73 13.24 12.67
N ARG A 48 13.85 13.63 12.06
CA ARG A 48 13.86 14.16 10.69
C ARG A 48 13.44 13.10 9.67
N LEU A 49 13.92 11.87 9.83
CA LEU A 49 13.53 10.74 9.00
C LEU A 49 12.02 10.47 9.08
N ALA A 50 11.46 10.54 10.29
CA ALA A 50 10.02 10.34 10.52
C ALA A 50 9.18 11.45 9.87
N GLU A 51 9.61 12.71 9.95
CA GLU A 51 8.94 13.85 9.32
C GLU A 51 8.99 13.77 7.79
N GLU A 52 10.14 13.41 7.21
CA GLU A 52 10.30 13.25 5.76
C GLU A 52 9.42 12.09 5.23
N LEU A 53 9.43 10.93 5.90
CA LEU A 53 8.59 9.80 5.51
C LEU A 53 7.10 10.12 5.61
N LEU A 54 6.70 10.84 6.68
CA LEU A 54 5.33 11.29 6.83
C LEU A 54 4.92 12.27 5.73
N ALA A 55 5.78 13.22 5.38
CA ALA A 55 5.51 14.19 4.32
C ALA A 55 5.37 13.53 2.94
N GLU A 56 6.27 12.60 2.62
CA GLU A 56 6.18 11.79 1.40
C GLU A 56 4.89 10.97 1.38
N PHE A 57 4.57 10.26 2.47
CA PHE A 57 3.34 9.48 2.57
C PHE A 57 2.08 10.35 2.41
N VAL A 58 2.02 11.51 3.06
CA VAL A 58 0.89 12.45 2.94
C VAL A 58 0.72 12.95 1.49
N SER A 59 1.82 13.07 0.73
CA SER A 59 1.73 13.45 -0.70
C SER A 59 1.09 12.38 -1.58
N LEU A 60 1.12 11.11 -1.15
CA LEU A 60 0.53 9.97 -1.86
C LEU A 60 -0.89 9.68 -1.38
N CYS A 61 -1.11 9.62 -0.07
CA CYS A 61 -2.35 9.10 0.53
C CYS A 61 -3.23 10.19 1.16
N GLY A 62 -2.91 11.46 0.93
CA GLY A 62 -3.58 12.58 1.59
C GLY A 62 -3.28 12.66 3.08
N THR A 63 -3.93 13.61 3.76
CA THR A 63 -3.73 13.78 5.21
C THR A 63 -4.61 12.80 5.99
N ARG A 64 -4.26 12.48 7.24
CA ARG A 64 -5.12 11.62 8.09
C ARG A 64 -6.56 12.14 8.25
N LYS A 65 -6.78 13.46 8.13
CA LYS A 65 -8.12 14.07 8.24
C LYS A 65 -8.92 13.95 6.94
N GLU A 66 -8.21 13.94 5.81
CA GLU A 66 -8.76 13.88 4.46
C GLU A 66 -7.95 12.83 3.67
N PRO A 67 -8.11 11.55 4.01
CA PRO A 67 -7.33 10.49 3.41
C PRO A 67 -7.80 10.19 1.98
N ASP A 68 -6.85 9.99 1.06
CA ASP A 68 -7.13 9.35 -0.21
C ASP A 68 -7.20 7.84 0.01
N ILE A 69 -8.43 7.33 0.11
CA ILE A 69 -8.69 5.92 0.39
C ILE A 69 -8.29 5.03 -0.78
N GLY A 70 -8.34 5.50 -2.02
CA GLY A 70 -7.91 4.73 -3.17
C GLY A 70 -6.43 4.40 -3.07
N ASP A 71 -5.61 5.41 -2.81
CA ASP A 71 -4.16 5.22 -2.70
C ASP A 71 -3.74 4.51 -1.41
N CYS A 72 -4.45 4.74 -0.29
CA CYS A 72 -4.24 3.93 0.92
C CYS A 72 -4.51 2.44 0.66
N LEU A 73 -5.62 2.11 -0.02
CA LEU A 73 -5.97 0.72 -0.31
C LEU A 73 -4.99 0.08 -1.29
N ARG A 74 -4.53 0.81 -2.33
CA ARG A 74 -3.47 0.33 -3.21
C ARG A 74 -2.23 -0.04 -2.39
N MET A 75 -1.81 0.79 -1.46
CA MET A 75 -0.61 0.53 -0.67
C MET A 75 -0.74 -0.67 0.29
N ILE A 76 -1.96 -0.98 0.73
CA ILE A 76 -2.24 -2.11 1.63
C ILE A 76 -2.41 -3.42 0.84
N PHE A 77 -3.06 -3.35 -0.31
CA PHE A 77 -3.44 -4.51 -1.11
C PHE A 77 -2.50 -4.82 -2.26
N ASP A 78 -1.55 -3.93 -2.59
CA ASP A 78 -0.46 -4.24 -3.52
C ASP A 78 0.38 -5.38 -2.90
N PRO A 79 0.35 -6.59 -3.47
CA PRO A 79 0.91 -7.78 -2.84
C PRO A 79 2.45 -7.77 -2.82
N GLY A 80 3.10 -6.74 -3.37
CA GLY A 80 4.54 -6.71 -3.54
C GLY A 80 4.99 -7.80 -4.52
N GLU A 81 6.11 -8.47 -4.23
CA GLU A 81 6.55 -9.59 -5.07
C GLU A 81 5.56 -10.76 -5.00
N SER A 82 5.24 -11.34 -6.16
CA SER A 82 4.34 -12.49 -6.21
C SER A 82 4.90 -13.66 -5.38
N PRO A 83 4.07 -14.37 -4.60
CA PRO A 83 4.52 -15.55 -3.85
C PRO A 83 5.13 -16.63 -4.77
N PRO A 84 6.05 -17.47 -4.29
CA PRO A 84 6.63 -18.54 -5.11
C PRO A 84 5.57 -19.43 -5.75
N GLY A 85 5.58 -19.51 -7.09
CA GLY A 85 4.65 -20.33 -7.87
C GLY A 85 3.34 -19.64 -8.27
N ILE A 86 3.16 -18.36 -7.93
CA ILE A 86 2.03 -17.53 -8.33
C ILE A 86 2.60 -16.34 -9.14
N LEU A 87 1.95 -16.00 -10.25
CA LEU A 87 2.24 -14.78 -11.01
C LEU A 87 1.01 -13.88 -10.93
N ILE A 88 1.16 -12.72 -10.30
CA ILE A 88 0.11 -11.70 -10.24
C ILE A 88 0.37 -10.70 -11.37
N GLU A 89 -0.46 -10.73 -12.41
CA GLU A 89 -0.28 -9.91 -13.62
C GLU A 89 -0.72 -8.45 -13.43
N ASP A 90 -1.70 -8.20 -12.56
CA ASP A 90 -2.19 -6.87 -12.21
C ASP A 90 -2.84 -6.90 -10.82
N SER A 91 -2.59 -5.84 -10.04
CA SER A 91 -3.15 -5.61 -8.71
C SER A 91 -3.73 -4.20 -8.71
N SER A 92 -5.04 -4.10 -8.94
CA SER A 92 -5.74 -2.81 -8.98
C SER A 92 -6.79 -2.71 -7.88
N ALA A 93 -6.73 -1.65 -7.09
CA ALA A 93 -7.85 -1.19 -6.26
C ALA A 93 -8.49 0.04 -6.93
N GLU A 94 -9.80 -0.03 -7.15
CA GLU A 94 -10.62 1.07 -7.68
C GLU A 94 -11.67 1.46 -6.62
N VAL A 95 -11.89 2.76 -6.42
CA VAL A 95 -12.93 3.29 -5.53
C VAL A 95 -14.02 3.91 -6.38
N GLU A 96 -15.24 3.35 -6.29
CA GLU A 96 -16.39 3.91 -6.98
C GLU A 96 -17.01 5.04 -6.15
N GLY A 97 -16.91 6.29 -6.63
CA GLY A 97 -17.49 7.45 -5.97
C GLY A 97 -19.00 7.55 -6.25
N ARG A 98 -19.84 7.44 -5.22
CA ARG A 98 -21.25 7.84 -5.34
C ARG A 98 -21.37 9.37 -5.19
N SER A 99 -21.77 10.01 -6.28
CA SER A 99 -22.20 11.42 -6.32
C SER A 99 -23.55 11.61 -5.64
#